data_AF-A0AB33JN73-F1
#
_entry.id   AF-A0AB33JN73-F1
#
_cell.length_a   1.000
_cell.length_b   1.000
_cell.length_c   1.000
_cell.angle_alpha   90.00
_cell.angle_beta   90.00
_cell.angle_gamma   90.00
#
_symmetry.space_group_name_H-M   'P 1'
#
loop_
_entity.id
_entity.type
_entity.pdbx_description
1 polymer ?
#
loop_
_entity_poly.entity_id
_entity_poly.type
_entity_poly.pdbx_seq_one_letter_code
_entity_poly.pdbx_strand_id
1 'polypeptide(L)'
;MTRYLLIWVCLLLSFQAVNAQSPKRRAQQQEQARKKAETPTLRSQISFPTSVGPQEDVVWRRDVYRELDLTHPANGGLYYPVEPSGSQMNLFTYIFKLFMTGNIRAYEYRLDGNEVFSDTSVVNRKAFLDNYHIYYERTDRGVHIDDSDIPSREVKAYYIKEASYYDQTTATFHTKVLALCPIMSRDDDFSFTPSKYPLFWVKYDDLAPFLSKQTMMTSDVNNAATMSVDDFFTSNQYRGKIYKTNNMLGQTLAQYCPTDSAMSKEQQRIEREIATFESRMWGDRARKDSLDSIAKLDQKQVKTVKKTNRRSRTTTVRTNRRARGASKASSGSATVTVRRERH
;
A
#
# COMPACT_ATOMS: atom_id res chain seq x y z
N MET A 1 -54.26 -8.02 -56.48
CA MET A 1 -52.79 -7.99 -56.28
C MET A 1 -52.33 -6.85 -55.36
N THR A 2 -52.83 -5.61 -55.52
CA THR A 2 -52.40 -4.44 -54.75
C THR A 2 -52.74 -4.44 -53.24
N ARG A 3 -53.86 -5.08 -52.83
CA ARG A 3 -54.25 -5.15 -51.40
C ARG A 3 -53.39 -6.10 -50.55
N TYR A 4 -52.90 -7.20 -51.12
CA TYR A 4 -52.03 -8.15 -50.40
C TYR A 4 -50.59 -7.65 -50.29
N LEU A 5 -50.15 -6.80 -51.22
CA LEU A 5 -48.82 -6.22 -51.23
C LEU A 5 -48.65 -5.18 -50.10
N LEU A 6 -49.68 -4.39 -49.81
CA LEU A 6 -49.69 -3.45 -48.69
C LEU A 6 -49.62 -4.16 -47.32
N ILE A 7 -50.32 -5.28 -47.16
CA ILE A 7 -50.30 -6.07 -45.91
C ILE A 7 -48.90 -6.67 -45.69
N TRP A 8 -48.26 -7.16 -46.75
CA TRP A 8 -46.88 -7.68 -46.68
C TRP A 8 -45.84 -6.62 -46.35
N VAL A 9 -45.99 -5.41 -46.89
CA VAL A 9 -45.09 -4.28 -46.58
C VAL A 9 -45.26 -3.82 -45.12
N CYS A 10 -46.49 -3.79 -44.60
CA CYS A 10 -46.74 -3.47 -43.18
C CYS A 10 -46.18 -4.55 -42.23
N LEU A 11 -46.25 -5.83 -42.60
CA LEU A 11 -45.68 -6.94 -41.81
C LEU A 11 -44.14 -6.90 -41.80
N LEU A 12 -43.50 -6.59 -42.93
CA LEU A 12 -42.04 -6.42 -43.02
C LEU A 12 -41.54 -5.20 -42.23
N LEU A 13 -42.28 -4.10 -42.20
CA LEU A 13 -41.94 -2.92 -41.39
C LEU A 13 -42.07 -3.17 -39.89
N SER A 14 -43.01 -4.03 -39.47
CA SER A 14 -43.19 -4.38 -38.04
C SER A 14 -42.05 -5.27 -37.49
N PHE A 15 -41.38 -6.05 -38.34
CA PHE A 15 -40.26 -6.91 -37.92
C PHE A 15 -38.95 -6.17 -37.68
N GLN A 16 -38.75 -4.99 -38.30
CA GLN A 16 -37.55 -4.15 -38.10
C GLN A 16 -37.60 -3.31 -36.81
N ALA A 17 -38.77 -3.18 -36.18
CA ALA A 17 -38.94 -2.37 -34.97
C ALA A 17 -38.57 -3.11 -33.66
N VAL A 18 -38.33 -4.43 -33.69
CA VAL A 18 -38.19 -5.24 -32.46
C VAL A 18 -36.79 -5.17 -31.83
N ASN A 19 -35.77 -4.63 -32.54
CA ASN A 19 -34.40 -4.49 -31.99
C ASN A 19 -33.94 -3.03 -31.77
N ALA A 20 -34.88 -2.09 -31.68
CA ALA A 20 -34.56 -0.70 -31.35
C ALA A 20 -34.59 -0.46 -29.84
N GLN A 21 -33.59 -0.96 -29.09
CA GLN A 21 -33.36 -0.43 -27.74
C GLN A 21 -33.01 1.05 -27.86
N SER A 22 -33.68 1.90 -27.07
CA SER A 22 -33.48 3.35 -27.11
C SER A 22 -32.01 3.70 -26.92
N PRO A 23 -31.47 4.72 -27.61
CA PRO A 23 -30.08 5.15 -27.46
C PRO A 23 -29.70 5.41 -26.00
N LYS A 24 -30.65 5.91 -25.19
CA LYS A 24 -30.50 6.12 -23.75
C LYS A 24 -30.26 4.81 -22.97
N ARG A 25 -30.95 3.71 -23.31
CA ARG A 25 -30.73 2.40 -22.66
C ARG A 25 -29.37 1.80 -23.03
N ARG A 26 -28.93 1.97 -24.28
CA ARG A 26 -27.59 1.54 -24.71
C ARG A 26 -26.50 2.37 -24.05
N ALA A 27 -26.69 3.69 -23.96
CA ALA A 27 -25.80 4.58 -23.23
C ALA A 27 -25.72 4.18 -21.75
N GLN A 28 -26.85 3.94 -21.08
CA GLN A 28 -26.90 3.46 -19.69
C GLN A 28 -26.26 2.08 -19.51
N GLN A 29 -26.47 1.13 -20.43
CA GLN A 29 -25.81 -0.18 -20.38
C GLN A 29 -24.31 -0.06 -20.62
N GLN A 30 -23.86 0.82 -21.51
CA GLN A 30 -22.44 1.11 -21.71
C GLN A 30 -21.84 1.81 -20.49
N GLU A 31 -22.58 2.72 -19.84
CA GLU A 31 -22.17 3.37 -18.60
C GLU A 31 -22.10 2.37 -17.44
N GLN A 32 -23.07 1.45 -17.33
CA GLN A 32 -23.06 0.39 -16.34
C GLN A 32 -21.97 -0.65 -16.61
N ALA A 33 -21.70 -0.97 -17.88
CA ALA A 33 -20.60 -1.84 -18.28
C ALA A 33 -19.24 -1.19 -18.03
N ARG A 34 -19.10 0.13 -18.27
CA ARG A 34 -17.92 0.92 -17.92
C ARG A 34 -17.72 0.95 -16.40
N LYS A 35 -18.77 1.24 -15.62
CA LYS A 35 -18.72 1.20 -14.15
C LYS A 35 -18.39 -0.20 -13.61
N LYS A 36 -18.90 -1.27 -14.23
CA LYS A 36 -18.53 -2.66 -13.90
C LYS A 36 -17.11 -3.04 -14.35
N ALA A 37 -16.56 -2.41 -15.38
CA ALA A 37 -15.17 -2.60 -15.79
C ALA A 37 -14.20 -1.83 -14.89
N GLU A 38 -14.61 -0.66 -14.40
CA GLU A 38 -13.85 0.16 -13.44
C GLU A 38 -13.85 -0.42 -12.02
N THR A 39 -14.90 -1.18 -11.64
CA THR A 39 -14.95 -1.85 -10.33
C THR A 39 -14.51 -3.31 -10.48
N PRO A 40 -13.31 -3.71 -10.03
CA PRO A 40 -12.86 -5.10 -10.16
C PRO A 40 -13.80 -6.01 -9.35
N THR A 41 -14.22 -7.12 -9.96
CA THR A 41 -15.03 -8.14 -9.27
C THR A 41 -14.26 -8.76 -8.10
N LEU A 42 -14.93 -9.17 -7.01
CA LEU A 42 -14.28 -9.83 -5.86
C LEU A 42 -13.33 -10.96 -6.28
N ARG A 43 -13.71 -11.76 -7.28
CA ARG A 43 -12.85 -12.85 -7.78
C ARG A 43 -11.57 -12.34 -8.47
N SER A 44 -11.65 -11.26 -9.24
CA SER A 44 -10.46 -10.64 -9.84
C SER A 44 -9.59 -9.93 -8.81
N GLN A 45 -10.18 -9.39 -7.74
CA GLN A 45 -9.43 -8.80 -6.62
C GLN A 45 -8.62 -9.88 -5.88
N ILE A 46 -9.21 -11.06 -5.65
CA ILE A 46 -8.52 -12.19 -5.02
C ILE A 46 -7.39 -12.73 -5.90
N SER A 47 -7.57 -12.78 -7.22
CA SER A 47 -6.54 -13.29 -8.14
C SER A 47 -5.43 -12.27 -8.43
N PHE A 48 -5.73 -10.97 -8.34
CA PHE A 48 -4.78 -9.88 -8.59
C PHE A 48 -4.84 -8.82 -7.47
N PRO A 49 -4.48 -9.17 -6.23
CA PRO A 49 -4.61 -8.27 -5.08
C PRO A 49 -3.81 -6.99 -5.24
N THR A 50 -2.69 -7.04 -5.96
CA THR A 50 -1.82 -5.89 -6.22
C THR A 50 -2.39 -4.90 -7.24
N SER A 51 -3.34 -5.32 -8.09
CA SER A 51 -3.89 -4.46 -9.16
C SER A 51 -4.83 -3.38 -8.62
N VAL A 52 -5.41 -3.59 -7.43
CA VAL A 52 -6.36 -2.69 -6.83
C VAL A 52 -5.61 -1.73 -5.91
N GLY A 53 -5.78 -0.42 -6.11
CA GLY A 53 -5.29 0.56 -5.13
C GLY A 53 -5.89 0.28 -3.75
N PRO A 54 -5.20 0.64 -2.65
CA PRO A 54 -5.80 0.53 -1.32
C PRO A 54 -7.17 1.21 -1.34
N GLN A 55 -8.24 0.46 -1.04
CA GLN A 55 -9.59 1.04 -0.95
C GLN A 55 -9.60 2.14 0.11
N GLU A 56 -10.49 3.13 0.02
CA GLU A 56 -10.53 4.22 1.01
C GLU A 56 -10.89 3.73 2.43
N ASP A 57 -11.50 2.54 2.54
CA ASP A 57 -11.94 1.93 3.80
C ASP A 57 -10.92 0.91 4.34
N VAL A 58 -9.73 1.40 4.71
CA VAL A 58 -8.71 0.60 5.41
C VAL A 58 -8.68 0.98 6.89
N VAL A 59 -8.78 -0.01 7.77
CA VAL A 59 -8.69 0.19 9.25
C VAL A 59 -7.36 0.78 9.68
N TRP A 60 -6.30 0.31 9.04
CA TRP A 60 -4.95 0.66 9.39
C TRP A 60 -4.11 0.68 8.13
N ARG A 61 -3.40 1.80 7.95
CA ARG A 61 -2.48 2.01 6.83
C ARG A 61 -1.27 2.79 7.33
N ARG A 62 -0.09 2.38 6.91
CA ARG A 62 1.17 3.05 7.17
C ARG A 62 1.89 3.32 5.85
N ASP A 63 1.97 4.59 5.49
CA ASP A 63 2.73 5.06 4.34
C ASP A 63 4.17 5.36 4.73
N VAL A 64 5.11 4.78 3.99
CA VAL A 64 6.56 4.86 4.21
C VAL A 64 7.25 5.20 2.91
N TYR A 65 8.29 6.02 2.99
CA TYR A 65 9.16 6.33 1.87
C TYR A 65 10.53 5.69 2.09
N ARG A 66 10.95 4.88 1.13
CA ARG A 66 12.24 4.20 1.14
C ARG A 66 13.16 4.74 0.07
N GLU A 67 14.44 4.75 0.38
CA GLU A 67 15.51 4.91 -0.59
C GLU A 67 16.08 3.52 -0.90
N LEU A 68 15.91 3.10 -2.15
CA LEU A 68 16.57 1.92 -2.70
C LEU A 68 17.90 2.33 -3.29
N ASP A 69 18.98 1.82 -2.72
CA ASP A 69 20.31 1.93 -3.29
C ASP A 69 20.52 0.78 -4.28
N LEU A 70 20.85 1.09 -5.53
CA LEU A 70 21.07 0.08 -6.57
C LEU A 70 22.42 -0.63 -6.43
N THR A 71 23.35 -0.08 -5.65
CA THR A 71 24.61 -0.76 -5.33
C THR A 71 24.40 -1.96 -4.41
N HIS A 72 23.26 -2.03 -3.73
CA HIS A 72 22.92 -3.15 -2.88
C HIS A 72 22.51 -4.37 -3.73
N PRO A 73 23.05 -5.59 -3.47
CA PRO A 73 22.85 -6.76 -4.32
C PRO A 73 21.36 -7.12 -4.53
N ALA A 74 20.54 -6.98 -3.49
CA ALA A 74 19.09 -7.19 -3.58
C ALA A 74 18.38 -6.31 -4.64
N ASN A 75 18.94 -5.15 -4.97
CA ASN A 75 18.36 -4.21 -5.94
C ASN A 75 19.18 -4.16 -7.24
N GLY A 76 20.32 -4.87 -7.33
CA GLY A 76 21.26 -4.77 -8.45
C GLY A 76 20.64 -5.09 -9.81
N GLY A 77 19.65 -6.00 -9.83
CA GLY A 77 18.88 -6.34 -11.02
C GLY A 77 18.14 -5.16 -11.67
N LEU A 78 17.81 -4.10 -10.91
CA LEU A 78 17.14 -2.91 -11.43
C LEU A 78 18.08 -1.98 -12.22
N TYR A 79 19.40 -2.08 -11.98
CA TYR A 79 20.42 -1.25 -12.60
C TYR A 79 21.03 -1.88 -13.85
N TYR A 80 21.04 -3.21 -13.93
CA TYR A 80 21.62 -3.95 -15.04
C TYR A 80 20.60 -4.21 -16.17
N PRO A 81 21.00 -4.16 -17.46
CA PRO A 81 22.28 -3.68 -17.98
C PRO A 81 22.32 -2.14 -18.04
N VAL A 82 23.51 -1.56 -17.84
CA VAL A 82 23.72 -0.11 -17.87
C VAL A 82 23.39 0.45 -19.26
N GLU A 83 23.88 -0.23 -20.29
CA GLU A 83 23.54 0.07 -21.68
C GLU A 83 22.50 -0.94 -22.15
N PRO A 84 21.38 -0.48 -22.72
CA PRO A 84 20.35 -1.37 -23.22
C PRO A 84 20.92 -2.24 -24.35
N SER A 85 20.69 -3.55 -24.27
CA SER A 85 21.15 -4.52 -25.26
C SER A 85 19.98 -5.37 -25.74
N GLY A 86 19.60 -5.18 -27.00
CA GLY A 86 18.43 -5.84 -27.60
C GLY A 86 17.14 -5.52 -26.83
N SER A 87 16.55 -6.53 -26.19
CA SER A 87 15.32 -6.39 -25.40
C SER A 87 15.57 -6.14 -23.90
N GLN A 88 16.80 -6.27 -23.43
CA GLN A 88 17.13 -6.08 -22.02
C GLN A 88 17.58 -4.64 -21.79
N MET A 89 16.96 -3.99 -20.81
CA MET A 89 17.32 -2.64 -20.38
C MET A 89 17.06 -2.50 -18.89
N ASN A 90 17.78 -1.59 -18.25
CA ASN A 90 17.53 -1.29 -16.85
C ASN A 90 16.17 -0.62 -16.63
N LEU A 91 15.74 -0.56 -15.37
CA LEU A 91 14.44 0.00 -15.01
C LEU A 91 14.32 1.48 -15.44
N PHE A 92 15.40 2.25 -15.32
CA PHE A 92 15.37 3.68 -15.62
C PHE A 92 15.15 3.94 -17.10
N THR A 93 15.96 3.32 -17.96
CA THR A 93 15.85 3.42 -19.42
C THR A 93 14.47 2.98 -19.88
N TYR A 94 13.91 1.93 -19.27
CA TYR A 94 12.55 1.49 -19.59
C TYR A 94 11.50 2.56 -19.23
N ILE A 95 11.51 3.07 -17.99
CA ILE A 95 10.60 4.13 -17.55
C ILE A 95 10.78 5.40 -18.40
N PHE A 96 12.02 5.76 -18.71
CA PHE A 96 12.36 6.93 -19.52
C PHE A 96 11.79 6.82 -20.94
N LYS A 97 11.95 5.66 -21.60
CA LYS A 97 11.36 5.40 -22.92
C LYS A 97 9.82 5.46 -22.87
N LEU A 98 9.19 4.92 -21.83
CA LEU A 98 7.75 5.02 -21.63
C LEU A 98 7.28 6.47 -21.41
N PHE A 99 8.05 7.27 -20.67
CA PHE A 99 7.78 8.68 -20.44
C PHE A 99 7.87 9.47 -21.74
N MET A 100 8.93 9.25 -22.53
CA MET A 100 9.17 9.94 -23.80
C MET A 100 8.13 9.59 -24.86
N THR A 101 7.71 8.32 -24.94
CA THR A 101 6.62 7.87 -25.82
C THR A 101 5.24 8.38 -25.38
N GLY A 102 5.10 8.82 -24.13
CA GLY A 102 3.84 9.33 -23.57
C GLY A 102 2.90 8.22 -23.07
N ASN A 103 3.40 7.00 -22.92
CA ASN A 103 2.65 5.86 -22.38
C ASN A 103 2.39 6.00 -20.87
N ILE A 104 3.26 6.75 -20.17
CA ILE A 104 3.13 7.03 -18.73
C ILE A 104 3.21 8.52 -18.46
N ARG A 105 2.64 8.93 -17.33
CA ARG A 105 2.70 10.31 -16.84
C ARG A 105 3.73 10.42 -15.73
N ALA A 106 4.65 11.36 -15.86
CA ALA A 106 5.62 11.72 -14.84
C ALA A 106 5.18 13.00 -14.12
N TYR A 107 5.39 13.05 -12.82
CA TYR A 107 5.01 14.16 -11.95
C TYR A 107 6.25 14.76 -11.29
N GLU A 108 6.25 16.07 -11.13
CA GLU A 108 7.39 16.82 -10.59
C GLU A 108 7.74 16.38 -9.16
N TYR A 109 9.04 16.29 -8.88
CA TYR A 109 9.52 16.10 -7.51
C TYR A 109 9.60 17.47 -6.80
N ARG A 110 8.83 17.63 -5.72
CA ARG A 110 8.89 18.84 -4.87
C ARG A 110 9.93 18.66 -3.76
N LEU A 111 10.54 19.76 -3.32
CA LEU A 111 11.57 19.73 -2.26
C LEU A 111 11.05 19.13 -0.94
N ASP A 112 9.75 19.27 -0.65
CA ASP A 112 9.09 18.67 0.51
C ASP A 112 9.06 17.12 0.44
N GLY A 113 9.40 16.53 -0.71
CA GLY A 113 9.36 15.10 -0.98
C GLY A 113 7.95 14.50 -0.94
N ASN A 114 6.90 15.34 -0.96
CA ASN A 114 5.52 14.90 -1.09
C ASN A 114 5.18 14.78 -2.58
N GLU A 115 4.58 13.67 -2.96
CA GLU A 115 4.09 13.43 -4.30
C GLU A 115 2.71 14.07 -4.50
N VAL A 116 2.53 14.75 -5.64
CA VAL A 116 1.25 15.35 -6.03
C VAL A 116 0.90 14.85 -7.42
N PHE A 117 -0.05 13.93 -7.48
CA PHE A 117 -0.52 13.32 -8.71
C PHE A 117 -1.64 14.11 -9.38
N SER A 118 -1.41 15.41 -9.56
CA SER A 118 -2.31 16.33 -10.24
C SER A 118 -1.83 16.59 -11.67
N ASP A 119 -2.77 16.87 -12.58
CA ASP A 119 -2.48 17.30 -13.95
C ASP A 119 -1.59 18.54 -14.00
N THR A 120 -1.68 19.40 -12.96
CA THR A 120 -0.85 20.61 -12.82
C THR A 120 0.62 20.33 -12.53
N SER A 121 0.94 19.15 -11.99
CA SER A 121 2.29 18.77 -11.59
C SER A 121 2.94 17.80 -12.58
N VAL A 122 2.38 17.68 -13.78
CA VAL A 122 2.93 16.84 -14.84
C VAL A 122 4.17 17.48 -15.43
N VAL A 123 5.25 16.70 -15.54
CA VAL A 123 6.51 17.16 -16.11
C VAL A 123 6.38 17.27 -17.64
N ASN A 124 6.80 18.41 -18.19
CA ASN A 124 6.91 18.56 -19.63
C ASN A 124 8.19 17.86 -20.13
N ARG A 125 8.03 16.93 -21.09
CA ARG A 125 9.13 16.15 -21.69
C ARG A 125 10.28 17.01 -22.21
N LYS A 126 9.99 18.10 -22.94
CA LYS A 126 11.04 18.95 -23.52
C LYS A 126 11.82 19.69 -22.44
N ALA A 127 11.09 20.30 -21.51
CA ALA A 127 11.70 20.98 -20.37
C ALA A 127 12.54 20.02 -19.52
N PHE A 128 12.12 18.76 -19.36
CA PHE A 128 12.90 17.73 -18.68
C PHE A 128 14.25 17.48 -19.36
N LEU A 129 14.26 17.26 -20.68
CA LEU A 129 15.51 17.04 -21.42
C LEU A 129 16.46 18.23 -21.30
N ASP A 130 15.93 19.44 -21.47
CA ASP A 130 16.72 20.68 -21.40
C ASP A 130 17.29 20.90 -19.98
N ASN A 131 16.48 20.68 -18.92
CA ASN A 131 16.89 20.89 -17.52
C ASN A 131 17.99 19.91 -17.06
N TYR A 132 17.96 18.67 -17.54
CA TYR A 132 18.94 17.64 -17.16
C TYR A 132 20.10 17.52 -18.16
N HIS A 133 20.12 18.36 -19.21
CA HIS A 133 21.11 18.37 -20.28
C HIS A 133 21.23 17.03 -21.01
N ILE A 134 20.09 16.36 -21.22
CA ILE A 134 20.04 15.12 -22.01
C ILE A 134 20.04 15.52 -23.49
N TYR A 135 21.00 15.00 -24.25
CA TYR A 135 21.07 15.28 -25.69
C TYR A 135 19.88 14.64 -26.42
N TYR A 136 19.37 15.35 -27.42
CA TYR A 136 18.31 14.86 -28.26
C TYR A 136 18.38 15.49 -29.65
N GLU A 137 18.01 14.71 -30.66
CA GLU A 137 17.91 15.17 -32.04
C GLU A 137 16.48 15.63 -32.34
N ARG A 138 16.37 16.73 -33.07
CA ARG A 138 15.08 17.24 -33.55
C ARG A 138 14.86 16.74 -34.97
N THR A 139 13.96 15.78 -35.12
CA THR A 139 13.53 15.22 -36.40
C THR A 139 12.15 15.76 -36.75
N ASP A 140 11.76 15.73 -38.03
CA ASP A 140 10.43 16.15 -38.49
C ASP A 140 9.27 15.42 -37.80
N ARG A 141 9.54 14.23 -37.23
CA ARG A 141 8.57 13.39 -36.50
C ARG A 141 8.57 13.59 -34.98
N GLY A 142 9.43 14.46 -34.45
CA GLY A 142 9.54 14.74 -33.03
C GLY A 142 10.97 14.68 -32.50
N VAL A 143 11.08 14.39 -31.20
CA VAL A 143 12.36 14.28 -30.50
C VAL A 143 12.86 12.84 -30.61
N HIS A 144 14.04 12.63 -31.19
CA HIS A 144 14.74 11.35 -31.23
C HIS A 144 15.87 11.37 -30.20
N ILE A 145 16.06 10.26 -29.47
CA ILE A 145 17.07 10.13 -28.41
C ILE A 145 17.72 8.77 -28.61
N ASP A 146 19.05 8.75 -28.68
CA ASP A 146 19.78 7.51 -28.75
C ASP A 146 19.96 6.90 -27.35
N ASP A 147 20.06 5.57 -27.32
CA ASP A 147 20.16 4.82 -26.07
C ASP A 147 21.42 5.19 -25.26
N SER A 148 22.46 5.70 -25.91
CA SER A 148 23.70 6.18 -25.28
C SER A 148 23.55 7.55 -24.60
N ASP A 149 22.58 8.37 -25.03
CA ASP A 149 22.33 9.70 -24.45
C ASP A 149 21.50 9.63 -23.16
N ILE A 150 20.84 8.50 -22.91
CA ILE A 150 20.07 8.28 -21.70
C ILE A 150 21.04 8.14 -20.52
N PRO A 151 20.91 8.96 -19.45
CA PRO A 151 21.83 8.95 -18.31
C PRO A 151 21.57 7.76 -17.35
N SER A 152 21.46 6.55 -17.89
CA SER A 152 21.17 5.32 -17.17
C SER A 152 22.20 4.99 -16.09
N ARG A 153 23.47 5.32 -16.35
CA ARG A 153 24.61 5.12 -15.44
C ARG A 153 24.61 6.07 -14.25
N GLU A 154 24.06 7.27 -14.41
CA GLU A 154 24.00 8.26 -13.34
C GLU A 154 22.85 7.94 -12.36
N VAL A 155 21.86 7.15 -12.77
CA VAL A 155 20.76 6.73 -11.89
C VAL A 155 21.19 5.57 -11.00
N LYS A 156 21.56 5.88 -9.76
CA LYS A 156 22.09 4.92 -8.77
C LYS A 156 21.10 4.56 -7.66
N ALA A 157 19.96 5.25 -7.56
CA ALA A 157 18.99 5.00 -6.50
C ALA A 157 17.54 5.30 -6.93
N TYR A 158 16.57 4.80 -6.16
CA TYR A 158 15.15 5.10 -6.32
C TYR A 158 14.52 5.50 -4.99
N TYR A 159 13.69 6.54 -5.00
CA TYR A 159 12.72 6.74 -3.95
C TYR A 159 11.45 5.95 -4.25
N ILE A 160 10.98 5.22 -3.25
CA ILE A 160 9.77 4.42 -3.32
C ILE A 160 8.83 4.89 -2.24
N LYS A 161 7.59 5.15 -2.62
CA LYS A 161 6.48 5.25 -1.67
C LYS A 161 5.80 3.90 -1.59
N GLU A 162 5.79 3.30 -0.40
CA GLU A 162 5.05 2.08 -0.11
C GLU A 162 3.95 2.35 0.91
N ALA A 163 2.87 1.60 0.81
CA ALA A 163 1.80 1.58 1.80
C ALA A 163 1.64 0.16 2.32
N SER A 164 1.86 -0.03 3.62
CA SER A 164 1.47 -1.24 4.33
C SER A 164 0.06 -1.04 4.89
N TYR A 165 -0.86 -1.95 4.58
CA TYR A 165 -2.26 -1.81 4.94
C TYR A 165 -2.89 -3.16 5.26
N TYR A 166 -3.95 -3.12 6.07
CA TYR A 166 -4.75 -4.29 6.38
C TYR A 166 -6.08 -4.26 5.63
N ASP A 167 -6.29 -5.24 4.76
CA ASP A 167 -7.55 -5.41 4.06
C ASP A 167 -8.50 -6.26 4.92
N GLN A 168 -9.63 -5.67 5.33
CA GLN A 168 -10.65 -6.39 6.09
C GLN A 168 -11.35 -7.47 5.27
N THR A 169 -11.49 -7.27 3.96
CA THR A 169 -12.32 -8.13 3.10
C THR A 169 -11.65 -9.49 2.88
N THR A 170 -10.34 -9.48 2.70
CA THR A 170 -9.50 -10.68 2.58
C THR A 170 -8.88 -11.10 3.91
N ALA A 171 -8.98 -10.26 4.94
CA ALA A 171 -8.32 -10.42 6.24
C ALA A 171 -6.79 -10.59 6.13
N THR A 172 -6.17 -9.97 5.13
CA THR A 172 -4.74 -10.10 4.84
C THR A 172 -4.01 -8.77 4.97
N PHE A 173 -2.74 -8.87 5.39
CA PHE A 173 -1.83 -7.74 5.44
C PHE A 173 -1.08 -7.64 4.11
N HIS A 174 -1.05 -6.45 3.53
CA HIS A 174 -0.41 -6.20 2.25
C HIS A 174 0.53 -5.01 2.34
N THR A 175 1.67 -5.11 1.66
CA THR A 175 2.54 -3.97 1.36
C THR A 175 2.54 -3.78 -0.14
N LYS A 176 2.15 -2.58 -0.59
CA LYS A 176 2.06 -2.22 -2.00
C LYS A 176 2.90 -0.98 -2.28
N VAL A 177 3.67 -1.03 -3.36
CA VAL A 177 4.35 0.14 -3.91
C VAL A 177 3.33 1.04 -4.60
N LEU A 178 3.31 2.32 -4.24
CA LEU A 178 2.40 3.32 -4.80
C LEU A 178 3.08 4.17 -5.88
N ALA A 179 4.35 4.49 -5.67
CA ALA A 179 5.07 5.39 -6.55
C ALA A 179 6.57 5.11 -6.55
N LEU A 180 7.19 5.36 -7.69
CA LEU A 180 8.63 5.27 -7.92
C LEU A 180 9.16 6.62 -8.37
N CYS A 181 10.35 6.99 -7.90
CA CYS A 181 11.07 8.18 -8.35
C CYS A 181 12.55 7.82 -8.56
N PRO A 182 13.05 7.86 -9.81
CA PRO A 182 14.47 7.67 -10.06
C PRO A 182 15.30 8.81 -9.48
N ILE A 183 16.50 8.50 -8.99
CA ILE A 183 17.45 9.46 -8.43
C ILE A 183 18.75 9.37 -9.21
N MET A 184 19.10 10.49 -9.84
CA MET A 184 20.37 10.68 -10.50
C MET A 184 21.41 11.14 -9.47
N SER A 185 22.56 10.50 -9.47
CA SER A 185 23.68 10.79 -8.58
C SER A 185 24.83 11.33 -9.42
N ARG A 186 25.16 12.60 -9.22
CA ARG A 186 26.35 13.20 -9.83
C ARG A 186 27.41 13.40 -8.76
N ASP A 187 28.60 12.94 -9.08
CA ASP A 187 29.77 13.14 -8.23
C ASP A 187 30.20 14.61 -8.43
N ASP A 188 30.28 15.36 -7.33
CA ASP A 188 30.73 16.75 -7.35
C ASP A 188 32.18 16.78 -6.87
N ASP A 189 33.08 17.38 -7.66
CA ASP A 189 34.52 17.36 -7.43
C ASP A 189 34.94 17.93 -6.05
N PHE A 190 34.07 18.73 -5.43
CA PHE A 190 34.32 19.38 -4.15
C PHE A 190 33.73 18.63 -2.95
N SER A 191 32.75 17.75 -3.15
CA SER A 191 32.06 17.07 -2.05
C SER A 191 32.29 15.56 -2.08
N PHE A 192 32.61 14.98 -0.92
CA PHE A 192 32.82 13.53 -0.81
C PHE A 192 31.52 12.72 -0.94
N THR A 193 30.36 13.39 -0.87
CA THR A 193 29.04 12.74 -1.00
C THR A 193 28.42 13.11 -2.34
N PRO A 194 28.09 12.14 -3.20
CA PRO A 194 27.43 12.42 -4.47
C PRO A 194 26.12 13.19 -4.27
N SER A 195 25.92 14.23 -5.06
CA SER A 195 24.70 15.02 -5.03
C SER A 195 23.55 14.24 -5.64
N LYS A 196 22.46 14.09 -4.88
CA LYS A 196 21.27 13.34 -5.27
C LYS A 196 20.24 14.27 -5.91
N TYR A 197 19.91 13.99 -7.16
CA TYR A 197 18.93 14.71 -7.95
C TYR A 197 17.72 13.79 -8.24
N PRO A 198 16.65 13.85 -7.43
CA PRO A 198 15.41 13.17 -7.74
C PRO A 198 14.81 13.76 -9.03
N LEU A 199 14.39 12.89 -9.95
CA LEU A 199 13.95 13.29 -11.29
C LEU A 199 12.45 13.59 -11.33
N PHE A 200 11.63 12.56 -11.16
CA PHE A 200 10.16 12.68 -11.20
C PHE A 200 9.49 11.48 -10.53
N TRP A 201 8.28 11.68 -10.03
CA TRP A 201 7.41 10.63 -9.53
C TRP A 201 6.63 9.98 -10.67
N VAL A 202 6.49 8.66 -10.63
CA VAL A 202 5.57 7.89 -11.47
C VAL A 202 4.69 7.04 -10.57
N LYS A 203 3.39 6.98 -10.88
CA LYS A 203 2.47 6.06 -10.22
C LYS A 203 2.82 4.63 -10.60
N TYR A 204 2.85 3.75 -9.60
CA TYR A 204 3.14 2.34 -9.83
C TYR A 204 2.04 1.65 -10.64
N ASP A 205 0.77 1.99 -10.40
CA ASP A 205 -0.38 1.41 -11.14
C ASP A 205 -0.30 1.69 -12.66
N ASP A 206 0.22 2.86 -13.06
CA ASP A 206 0.42 3.21 -14.48
C ASP A 206 1.61 2.43 -15.09
N LEU A 207 2.56 2.00 -14.26
CA LEU A 207 3.77 1.28 -14.66
C LEU A 207 3.59 -0.24 -14.69
N ALA A 208 2.80 -0.82 -13.79
CA ALA A 208 2.67 -2.27 -13.60
C ALA A 208 2.42 -3.08 -14.90
N PRO A 209 1.54 -2.64 -15.84
CA PRO A 209 1.31 -3.36 -17.10
C PRO A 209 2.54 -3.40 -18.02
N PHE A 210 3.47 -2.47 -17.86
CA PHE A 210 4.73 -2.41 -18.59
C PHE A 210 5.80 -3.22 -17.85
N LEU A 211 5.90 -3.06 -16.53
CA LEU A 211 6.89 -3.77 -15.70
C LEU A 211 6.71 -5.28 -15.69
N SER A 212 5.49 -5.78 -15.87
CA SER A 212 5.20 -7.22 -15.98
C SER A 212 5.80 -7.86 -17.25
N LYS A 213 6.06 -7.06 -18.30
CA LYS A 213 6.66 -7.53 -19.55
C LYS A 213 8.18 -7.54 -19.51
N GLN A 214 8.78 -6.74 -18.63
CA GLN A 214 10.22 -6.64 -18.49
C GLN A 214 10.69 -7.67 -17.47
N THR A 215 11.64 -8.52 -17.86
CA THR A 215 12.31 -9.44 -16.93
C THR A 215 13.66 -8.89 -16.51
N MET A 216 14.06 -9.20 -15.29
CA MET A 216 15.38 -8.87 -14.76
C MET A 216 15.94 -10.03 -13.95
N MET A 217 17.25 -10.00 -13.75
CA MET A 217 17.96 -10.96 -12.90
C MET A 217 17.67 -10.65 -11.43
N THR A 218 17.36 -11.67 -10.64
CA THR A 218 17.01 -11.50 -9.22
C THR A 218 18.19 -11.68 -8.27
N SER A 219 19.28 -12.27 -8.75
CA SER A 219 20.44 -12.55 -7.92
C SER A 219 21.74 -12.53 -8.73
N ASP A 220 22.80 -12.10 -8.07
CA ASP A 220 24.15 -12.05 -8.65
C ASP A 220 24.84 -13.42 -8.71
N VAL A 221 24.32 -14.38 -7.92
CA VAL A 221 24.90 -15.74 -7.82
C VAL A 221 24.17 -16.71 -8.74
N ASN A 222 22.83 -16.64 -8.78
CA ASN A 222 22.01 -17.49 -9.64
C ASN A 222 21.46 -16.66 -10.81
N ASN A 223 22.27 -16.56 -11.85
CA ASN A 223 21.93 -15.81 -13.07
C ASN A 223 20.77 -16.42 -13.87
N ALA A 224 20.37 -17.66 -13.57
CA ALA A 224 19.20 -18.28 -14.18
C ALA A 224 17.89 -17.85 -13.51
N ALA A 225 17.94 -17.37 -12.27
CA ALA A 225 16.78 -16.81 -11.60
C ALA A 225 16.47 -15.44 -12.19
N THR A 226 15.39 -15.40 -12.98
CA THR A 226 14.85 -14.17 -13.56
C THR A 226 13.40 -14.05 -13.14
N MET A 227 12.96 -12.81 -12.94
CA MET A 227 11.55 -12.52 -12.69
C MET A 227 11.13 -11.21 -13.35
N SER A 228 9.82 -10.99 -13.48
CA SER A 228 9.34 -9.71 -13.96
C SER A 228 9.61 -8.60 -12.95
N VAL A 229 9.88 -7.39 -13.44
CA VAL A 229 10.11 -6.25 -12.54
C VAL A 229 8.88 -5.98 -11.67
N ASP A 230 7.68 -6.22 -12.20
CA ASP A 230 6.43 -6.11 -11.46
C ASP A 230 6.34 -7.10 -10.29
N ASP A 231 6.68 -8.37 -10.52
CA ASP A 231 6.69 -9.40 -9.49
C ASP A 231 7.74 -9.12 -8.40
N PHE A 232 8.88 -8.56 -8.75
CA PHE A 232 9.90 -8.16 -7.77
C PHE A 232 9.40 -7.11 -6.77
N PHE A 233 8.67 -6.09 -7.24
CA PHE A 233 8.07 -5.09 -6.36
C PHE A 233 6.87 -5.65 -5.61
N THR A 234 6.04 -6.45 -6.27
CA THR A 234 4.86 -7.09 -5.66
C THR A 234 5.22 -8.05 -4.53
N SER A 235 6.31 -8.81 -4.71
CA SER A 235 6.84 -9.74 -3.70
C SER A 235 7.73 -9.07 -2.64
N ASN A 236 7.87 -7.73 -2.67
CA ASN A 236 8.67 -6.95 -1.72
C ASN A 236 10.12 -7.46 -1.56
N GLN A 237 10.74 -7.87 -2.67
CA GLN A 237 12.13 -8.37 -2.67
C GLN A 237 13.17 -7.26 -2.56
N TYR A 238 12.79 -6.02 -2.89
CA TYR A 238 13.65 -4.85 -2.73
C TYR A 238 14.07 -4.61 -1.28
N ARG A 239 15.23 -4.00 -1.09
CA ARG A 239 15.73 -3.57 0.23
C ARG A 239 16.10 -2.10 0.20
N GLY A 240 15.58 -1.33 1.14
CA GLY A 240 15.81 0.11 1.19
C GLY A 240 15.64 0.69 2.57
N LYS A 241 16.34 1.79 2.81
CA LYS A 241 16.31 2.53 4.07
C LYS A 241 15.14 3.49 4.08
N ILE A 242 14.41 3.55 5.20
CA ILE A 242 13.31 4.51 5.35
C ILE A 242 13.91 5.90 5.55
N TYR A 243 13.58 6.86 4.69
CA TYR A 243 14.06 8.25 4.84
C TYR A 243 12.95 9.22 5.25
N LYS A 244 11.69 8.84 5.02
CA LYS A 244 10.52 9.66 5.35
C LYS A 244 9.33 8.76 5.64
N THR A 245 8.44 9.23 6.50
CA THR A 245 7.13 8.60 6.70
C THR A 245 6.05 9.66 6.63
N ASN A 246 4.80 9.25 6.42
CA ASN A 246 3.68 10.18 6.52
C ASN A 246 3.42 10.49 8.00
N ASN A 247 3.94 11.63 8.48
CA ASN A 247 3.78 12.14 9.83
C ASN A 247 2.99 13.45 9.81
N MET A 248 2.37 13.82 10.94
CA MET A 248 1.54 15.03 11.04
C MET A 248 2.31 16.33 10.74
N LEU A 249 3.64 16.32 10.95
CA LEU A 249 4.51 17.48 10.73
C LEU A 249 5.12 17.51 9.32
N GLY A 250 4.92 16.47 8.50
CA GLY A 250 5.53 16.34 7.17
C GLY A 250 7.06 16.20 7.15
N GLN A 251 7.72 16.11 8.31
CA GLN A 251 9.18 16.13 8.42
C GLN A 251 9.81 14.81 8.00
N THR A 252 10.96 14.88 7.33
CA THR A 252 11.78 13.70 7.00
C THR A 252 12.52 13.19 8.23
N LEU A 253 12.98 11.94 8.21
CA LEU A 253 13.74 11.37 9.33
C LEU A 253 15.01 12.19 9.62
N ALA A 254 15.66 12.70 8.59
CA ALA A 254 16.86 13.52 8.73
C ALA A 254 16.61 14.85 9.46
N GLN A 255 15.40 15.40 9.39
CA GLN A 255 15.08 16.70 10.02
C GLN A 255 14.92 16.60 11.54
N TYR A 256 14.42 15.46 12.06
CA TYR A 256 14.22 15.29 13.50
C TYR A 256 15.20 14.31 14.16
N CYS A 257 15.93 13.50 13.38
CA CYS A 257 17.04 12.68 13.86
C CYS A 257 18.38 13.24 13.35
N PRO A 258 19.06 14.09 14.13
CA PRO A 258 20.31 14.73 13.70
C PRO A 258 21.54 13.80 13.68
N THR A 259 21.46 12.62 14.31
CA THR A 259 22.59 11.68 14.42
C THR A 259 22.26 10.38 13.67
N ASP A 260 23.24 9.81 12.97
CA ASP A 260 23.10 8.55 12.22
C ASP A 260 22.60 7.38 13.08
N SER A 261 23.06 7.29 14.33
CA SER A 261 22.58 6.27 15.28
C SER A 261 21.09 6.45 15.61
N ALA A 262 20.64 7.70 15.80
CA ALA A 262 19.23 8.00 16.04
C ALA A 262 18.38 7.68 14.80
N MET A 263 18.87 8.02 13.62
CA MET A 263 18.21 7.72 12.34
C MET A 263 18.05 6.21 12.13
N SER A 264 19.11 5.41 12.32
CA SER A 264 19.02 3.95 12.21
C SER A 264 18.08 3.32 13.25
N LYS A 265 18.11 3.81 14.50
CA LYS A 265 17.21 3.35 15.56
C LYS A 265 15.75 3.65 15.23
N GLU A 266 15.47 4.82 14.67
CA GLU A 266 14.12 5.21 14.29
C GLU A 266 13.62 4.46 13.05
N GLN A 267 14.48 4.24 12.05
CA GLN A 267 14.18 3.34 10.92
C GLN A 267 13.76 1.95 11.41
N GLN A 268 14.57 1.34 12.27
CA GLN A 268 14.26 0.03 12.84
C GLN A 268 13.01 0.05 13.72
N ARG A 269 12.73 1.16 14.42
CA ARG A 269 11.52 1.30 15.22
C ARG A 269 10.28 1.27 14.33
N ILE A 270 10.29 2.00 13.22
CA ILE A 270 9.17 2.04 12.26
C ILE A 270 8.96 0.66 11.63
N GLU A 271 10.02 -0.03 11.23
CA GLU A 271 9.93 -1.39 10.70
C GLU A 271 9.38 -2.38 11.73
N ARG A 272 9.84 -2.28 12.99
CA ARG A 272 9.29 -3.06 14.09
C ARG A 272 7.83 -2.74 14.36
N GLU A 273 7.41 -1.49 14.24
CA GLU A 273 6.00 -1.10 14.40
C GLU A 273 5.11 -1.81 13.38
N ILE A 274 5.52 -1.81 12.11
CA ILE A 274 4.79 -2.49 11.02
C ILE A 274 4.76 -4.01 11.28
N ALA A 275 5.90 -4.63 11.58
CA ALA A 275 5.97 -6.07 11.85
C ALA A 275 5.24 -6.50 13.13
N THR A 276 5.27 -5.68 14.18
CA THR A 276 4.50 -5.95 15.41
C THR A 276 3.01 -5.80 15.18
N PHE A 277 2.57 -4.87 14.33
CA PHE A 277 1.17 -4.78 13.94
C PHE A 277 0.74 -6.05 13.20
N GLU A 278 1.47 -6.45 12.15
CA GLU A 278 1.21 -7.65 11.36
C GLU A 278 1.12 -8.91 12.24
N SER A 279 2.10 -9.13 13.11
CA SER A 279 2.13 -10.29 14.00
C SER A 279 1.02 -10.29 15.05
N ARG A 280 0.57 -9.11 15.51
CA ARG A 280 -0.53 -8.99 16.48
C ARG A 280 -1.91 -9.23 15.86
N MET A 281 -2.07 -9.05 14.55
CA MET A 281 -3.36 -9.27 13.88
C MET A 281 -3.85 -10.71 14.02
N TRP A 282 -2.92 -11.67 14.02
CA TRP A 282 -3.21 -13.10 14.15
C TRP A 282 -3.30 -13.59 15.61
N GLY A 283 -3.35 -12.64 16.56
CA GLY A 283 -3.30 -12.92 17.99
C GLY A 283 -1.86 -12.97 18.52
N ASP A 284 -1.65 -12.44 19.73
CA ASP A 284 -0.37 -12.58 20.41
C ASP A 284 -0.10 -14.07 20.65
N ARG A 285 0.83 -14.69 19.92
CA ARG A 285 1.34 -16.04 20.25
C ARG A 285 1.79 -16.15 21.72
N ALA A 286 2.18 -15.01 22.31
CA ALA A 286 2.58 -14.87 23.71
C ALA A 286 1.39 -14.80 24.69
N ARG A 287 0.20 -14.32 24.28
CA ARG A 287 -1.04 -14.50 25.02
C ARG A 287 -1.65 -15.84 24.62
N LYS A 288 -0.89 -16.91 24.81
CA LYS A 288 -1.53 -18.20 25.07
C LYS A 288 -2.44 -17.98 26.26
N ASP A 289 -3.73 -18.24 26.06
CA ASP A 289 -4.77 -18.14 27.07
C ASP A 289 -4.26 -18.56 28.44
N SER A 290 -4.67 -17.83 29.47
CA SER A 290 -4.28 -18.07 30.87
C SER A 290 -4.38 -19.54 31.32
N LEU A 291 -5.14 -20.37 30.62
CA LEU A 291 -5.27 -21.81 30.80
C LEU A 291 -3.98 -22.61 30.47
N ASP A 292 -3.24 -22.21 29.43
CA ASP A 292 -2.03 -22.92 28.97
C ASP A 292 -0.81 -22.55 29.85
N SER A 293 -0.79 -21.34 30.40
CA SER A 293 0.16 -20.93 31.44
C SER A 293 -0.05 -21.66 32.77
N ILE A 294 -1.26 -22.13 33.07
CA ILE A 294 -1.53 -22.95 34.26
C ILE A 294 -1.10 -24.41 34.02
N ALA A 295 -1.20 -24.91 32.79
CA ALA A 295 -0.78 -26.26 32.43
C ALA A 295 0.75 -26.47 32.49
N LYS A 296 1.53 -25.41 32.31
CA LYS A 296 3.01 -25.43 32.46
C LYS A 296 3.50 -25.21 33.90
N LEU A 297 2.63 -24.85 34.83
CA LEU A 297 2.99 -24.74 36.25
C LEU A 297 2.97 -26.12 36.88
N ASP A 298 4.11 -26.50 37.46
CA ASP A 298 4.24 -27.75 38.21
C ASP A 298 3.18 -27.82 39.35
N GLN A 299 2.69 -29.01 39.70
CA GLN A 299 1.50 -29.17 40.58
C GLN A 299 1.58 -28.42 41.93
N LYS A 300 2.80 -28.14 42.42
CA LYS A 300 3.05 -27.32 43.62
C LYS A 300 2.73 -25.84 43.41
N GLN A 301 2.99 -25.29 42.23
CA GLN A 301 2.73 -23.88 41.88
C GLN A 301 1.24 -23.61 41.59
N VAL A 302 0.51 -24.61 41.10
CA VAL A 302 -0.96 -24.52 40.94
C VAL A 302 -1.67 -24.42 42.30
N LYS A 303 -1.15 -25.10 43.34
CA LYS A 303 -1.71 -25.04 44.71
C LYS A 303 -1.45 -23.71 45.42
N THR A 304 -0.34 -23.03 45.13
CA THR A 304 -0.03 -21.71 45.71
C THR A 304 -0.93 -20.63 45.11
N VAL A 305 -1.16 -20.62 43.79
CA VAL A 305 -2.07 -19.66 43.14
C VAL A 305 -3.53 -19.82 43.62
N LYS A 306 -4.01 -21.06 43.82
CA LYS A 306 -5.33 -21.31 44.45
C LYS A 306 -5.41 -20.83 45.90
N LYS A 307 -4.30 -20.82 46.65
CA LYS A 307 -4.24 -20.29 48.03
C LYS A 307 -4.29 -18.76 48.06
N THR A 308 -3.67 -18.09 47.09
CA THR A 308 -3.67 -16.61 47.02
C THR A 308 -5.06 -16.07 46.72
N ASN A 309 -5.81 -16.72 45.82
CA ASN A 309 -7.17 -16.30 45.46
C ASN A 309 -8.24 -16.61 46.53
N ARG A 310 -7.90 -17.41 47.55
CA ARG A 310 -8.75 -17.62 48.74
C ARG A 310 -8.49 -16.61 49.86
N ARG A 311 -7.45 -15.78 49.77
CA ARG A 311 -7.07 -14.84 50.84
C ARG A 311 -7.57 -13.40 50.65
N SER A 312 -8.29 -13.09 49.59
CA SER A 312 -8.86 -11.75 49.35
C SER A 312 -10.38 -11.72 49.43
N ARG A 313 -10.99 -12.15 50.55
CA ARG A 313 -12.38 -11.77 50.84
C ARG A 313 -12.77 -11.88 52.32
N THR A 314 -12.19 -11.03 53.16
CA THR A 314 -12.82 -10.66 54.45
C THR A 314 -12.58 -9.19 54.75
N THR A 315 -13.35 -8.31 54.13
CA THR A 315 -13.57 -6.94 54.64
C THR A 315 -14.73 -7.00 55.65
N THR A 316 -14.40 -7.13 56.93
CA THR A 316 -15.36 -6.96 58.03
C THR A 316 -15.69 -5.48 58.20
N VAL A 317 -16.95 -5.12 57.93
CA VAL A 317 -17.50 -3.81 58.28
C VAL A 317 -17.64 -3.74 59.80
N ARG A 318 -16.84 -2.88 60.45
CA ARG A 318 -16.97 -2.56 61.87
C ARG A 318 -18.20 -1.66 62.08
N THR A 319 -19.28 -2.19 62.64
CA THR A 319 -20.36 -1.37 63.20
C THR A 319 -20.04 -1.02 64.65
N ASN A 320 -19.83 0.27 64.92
CA ASN A 320 -19.56 0.82 66.23
C ASN A 320 -20.88 0.93 67.02
N ARG A 321 -21.09 0.10 68.05
CA ARG A 321 -22.21 0.25 69.00
C ARG A 321 -21.79 1.15 70.15
N ARG A 322 -22.35 2.36 70.22
CA ARG A 322 -22.50 3.13 71.47
C ARG A 322 -23.97 3.11 71.86
N ALA A 323 -24.24 2.68 73.09
CA ALA A 323 -25.55 2.71 73.71
C ALA A 323 -25.81 4.07 74.37
N ARG A 324 -27.03 4.60 74.22
CA ARG A 324 -27.84 5.28 75.26
C ARG A 324 -29.12 5.87 74.66
N GLY A 325 -30.25 5.68 75.34
CA GLY A 325 -31.35 6.65 75.37
C GLY A 325 -32.68 6.25 74.73
N ALA A 326 -33.60 5.75 75.56
CA ALA A 326 -35.07 5.78 75.53
C ALA A 326 -35.82 6.42 74.33
N SER A 327 -36.84 5.73 73.79
CA SER A 327 -38.27 5.95 74.11
C SER A 327 -39.25 5.33 73.09
N LYS A 328 -40.37 4.80 73.64
CA LYS A 328 -41.76 4.63 73.14
C LYS A 328 -42.08 4.03 71.75
N ALA A 329 -42.93 2.98 71.82
CA ALA A 329 -44.16 2.67 71.03
C ALA A 329 -44.01 2.53 69.48
N SER A 330 -44.69 1.67 68.73
CA SER A 330 -45.96 0.93 68.86
C SER A 330 -46.05 -0.13 67.74
N SER A 331 -46.72 -1.25 68.04
CA SER A 331 -47.55 -2.12 67.16
C SER A 331 -47.34 -2.19 65.63
N GLY A 332 -47.31 -3.42 65.10
CA GLY A 332 -47.76 -3.67 63.72
C GLY A 332 -47.26 -4.99 63.12
N SER A 333 -47.99 -6.09 63.35
CA SER A 333 -47.88 -7.33 62.60
C SER A 333 -48.53 -7.20 61.21
N ALA A 334 -47.90 -7.73 60.16
CA ALA A 334 -48.62 -8.22 58.97
C ALA A 334 -47.74 -9.14 58.09
N THR A 335 -48.16 -10.40 58.02
CA THR A 335 -47.81 -11.44 57.05
C THR A 335 -48.58 -11.21 55.75
N VAL A 336 -47.97 -11.36 54.55
CA VAL A 336 -48.68 -11.77 53.32
C VAL A 336 -47.74 -12.53 52.38
N THR A 337 -48.25 -13.65 51.86
CA THR A 337 -47.63 -14.67 51.00
C THR A 337 -48.13 -14.62 49.54
N VAL A 338 -47.53 -15.47 48.69
CA VAL A 338 -47.96 -15.98 47.34
C VAL A 338 -47.84 -14.98 46.17
N ARG A 339 -47.60 -15.32 44.89
CA ARG A 339 -47.57 -16.57 44.10
C ARG A 339 -46.83 -16.32 42.78
N ARG A 340 -46.22 -17.36 42.22
CA ARG A 340 -45.72 -17.46 40.84
C ARG A 340 -46.87 -17.33 39.83
N GLU A 341 -46.56 -16.79 38.65
CA GLU A 341 -47.12 -17.31 37.41
C GLU A 341 -46.10 -17.23 36.26
N ARG A 342 -46.07 -18.29 35.47
CA ARG A 342 -45.42 -18.41 34.15
C ARG A 342 -46.47 -18.10 33.10
N HIS A 343 -46.04 -17.54 31.98
CA HIS A 343 -46.47 -17.98 30.66
C HIS A 343 -45.23 -18.18 29.79
#